data_AF-A0A317DKI6-F1
#
_entry.id   AF-A0A317DKI6-F1
#
_cell.length_a   1.000
_cell.length_b   1.000
_cell.length_c   1.000
_cell.angle_alpha   90.00
_cell.angle_beta   90.00
_cell.angle_gamma   90.00
#
_symmetry.space_group_name_H-M   'P 1'
#
loop_
_entity.id
_entity.type
_entity.pdbx_description
1 polymer ?
#
loop_
_entity_poly.entity_id
_entity_poly.type
_entity_poly.pdbx_seq_one_letter_code
_entity_poly.pdbx_strand_id
1 'polypeptide(L)' 'ASLLAFAAWRSGAGALASVAVDRALAANPTYSLAQLIDRALREGLPPSVLDGWPDQGFPTTP' A
#
# COMPACT_ATOMS: atom_id res chain seq x y z
N ALA A 1 9.17 7.52 2.51
CA ALA A 1 8.76 7.07 1.16
C ALA A 1 7.54 6.11 1.17
N SER A 2 7.24 5.43 2.29
CA SER A 2 6.17 4.41 2.35
C SER A 2 4.75 4.92 2.05
N LEU A 3 4.41 6.14 2.51
CA LEU A 3 3.11 6.77 2.22
C LEU A 3 2.96 7.11 0.72
N LEU A 4 4.04 7.57 0.10
CA LEU A 4 4.09 7.80 -1.35
C LEU A 4 3.93 6.49 -2.12
N ALA A 5 4.59 5.41 -1.66
CA ALA A 5 4.45 4.08 -2.25
C ALA A 5 2.99 3.60 -2.23
N PHE A 6 2.31 3.79 -1.09
CA PHE A 6 0.90 3.46 -0.95
C PHE A 6 0.02 4.27 -1.89
N ALA A 7 0.20 5.59 -1.93
CA ALA A 7 -0.59 6.48 -2.79
C ALA A 7 -0.38 6.17 -4.29
N ALA A 8 0.86 5.87 -4.69
CA ALA A 8 1.21 5.50 -6.05
C ALA A 8 0.62 4.15 -6.45
N TRP A 9 0.64 3.16 -5.55
CA TRP A 9 0.00 1.87 -5.80
C TRP A 9 -1.52 2.03 -5.92
N ARG A 10 -2.14 2.84 -5.04
CA ARG A 10 -3.58 3.17 -5.11
C ARG A 10 -3.99 3.91 -6.38
N SER A 11 -3.12 4.73 -6.98
CA SER A 11 -3.39 5.42 -8.24
C SER A 11 -3.11 4.59 -9.50
N GLY A 12 -2.65 3.34 -9.35
CA GLY A 12 -2.27 2.47 -10.47
C GLY A 12 -0.86 2.73 -11.02
N ALA A 13 -0.08 3.61 -10.39
CA ALA A 13 1.30 3.92 -10.77
C ALA A 13 2.31 2.90 -10.19
N GLY A 14 2.20 1.63 -10.60
CA GLY A 14 3.01 0.52 -10.05
C GLY A 14 4.53 0.70 -10.13
N ALA A 15 5.04 1.33 -11.19
CA ALA A 15 6.46 1.64 -11.33
C ALA A 15 6.93 2.67 -10.27
N LEU A 16 6.15 3.72 -10.04
CA LEU A 16 6.45 4.74 -9.03
C LEU A 16 6.32 4.17 -7.62
N ALA A 17 5.31 3.31 -7.39
CA ALA A 17 5.14 2.59 -6.14
C ALA A 17 6.37 1.71 -5.83
N SER A 18 6.89 0.98 -6.82
CA SER A 18 8.08 0.13 -6.67
C SER A 18 9.31 0.94 -6.23
N VAL A 19 9.58 2.06 -6.90
CA VAL A 19 10.71 2.93 -6.53
C VAL A 19 10.55 3.50 -5.13
N ALA A 20 9.33 3.89 -4.74
CA ALA A 20 9.06 4.43 -3.41
C ALA A 20 9.18 3.35 -2.31
N VAL A 21 8.78 2.11 -2.59
CA VAL A 21 9.00 0.94 -1.71
C VAL A 21 10.49 0.67 -1.54
N ASP A 22 11.25 0.61 -2.63
CA ASP A 22 12.70 0.36 -2.58
C ASP A 22 13.41 1.41 -1.72
N ARG A 23 13.04 2.69 -1.85
CA ARG A 23 13.58 3.75 -0.99
C ARG A 23 13.14 3.63 0.46
N ALA A 24 11.91 3.17 0.72
CA ALA A 24 11.42 2.96 2.08
C ALA A 24 12.15 1.82 2.78
N LEU A 25 12.34 0.68 2.08
CA LEU A 25 13.06 -0.48 2.61
C LEU A 25 14.56 -0.21 2.77
N ALA A 26 15.17 0.58 1.86
CA ALA A 26 16.55 1.02 2.03
C ALA A 26 16.76 1.88 3.29
N ALA A 27 15.75 2.69 3.66
CA ALA A 27 15.81 3.52 4.87
C ALA A 27 15.46 2.73 6.14
N ASN A 28 14.45 1.86 6.07
CA ASN A 28 14.06 0.97 7.16
C ASN A 28 13.53 -0.37 6.60
N PRO A 29 14.39 -1.42 6.58
CA PRO A 29 14.02 -2.72 6.07
C PRO A 29 12.86 -3.39 6.85
N THR A 30 12.64 -3.00 8.10
CA THR A 30 11.62 -3.61 8.98
C THR A 30 10.28 -2.85 8.98
N TYR A 31 10.14 -1.81 8.14
CA TYR A 31 8.90 -1.04 8.08
C TYR A 31 7.78 -1.86 7.42
N SER A 32 6.87 -2.38 8.25
CA SER A 32 5.82 -3.32 7.85
C SER A 32 4.97 -2.85 6.66
N LEU A 33 4.60 -1.57 6.60
CA LEU A 33 3.84 -1.03 5.47
C LEU A 33 4.61 -1.11 4.14
N ALA A 34 5.92 -0.87 4.15
CA ALA A 34 6.73 -0.98 2.94
C ALA A 34 6.83 -2.42 2.46
N GLN A 35 6.95 -3.38 3.38
CA GLN A 35 6.94 -4.82 3.06
C GLN A 35 5.59 -5.29 2.50
N LEU A 36 4.47 -4.79 3.05
CA LEU A 36 3.14 -5.11 2.54
C LEU A 36 2.95 -4.63 1.10
N ILE A 37 3.38 -3.41 0.79
CA ILE A 37 3.27 -2.85 -0.57
C ILE A 37 4.23 -3.57 -1.53
N ASP A 38 5.46 -3.88 -1.10
CA ASP A 38 6.40 -4.71 -1.88
C ASP A 38 5.76 -6.04 -2.30
N ARG A 39 5.11 -6.71 -1.34
CA ARG A 39 4.43 -7.98 -1.61
C ARG A 39 3.25 -7.81 -2.56
N ALA A 40 2.43 -6.79 -2.37
CA ALA A 40 1.31 -6.51 -3.28
C ALA A 40 1.79 -6.27 -4.72
N LEU A 41 2.90 -5.56 -4.90
CA LEU A 41 3.51 -5.34 -6.21
C LEU A 41 4.07 -6.63 -6.82
N ARG A 42 4.77 -7.46 -6.04
CA ARG A 42 5.33 -8.75 -6.49
C ARG A 42 4.25 -9.77 -6.87
N GLU A 43 3.13 -9.76 -6.16
CA GLU A 43 1.98 -10.64 -6.43
C GLU A 43 1.05 -10.08 -7.52
N GLY A 44 1.32 -8.87 -8.03
CA GLY A 44 0.49 -8.24 -9.05
C GLY A 44 -0.91 -7.84 -8.57
N LEU A 45 -1.07 -7.58 -7.27
CA LEU A 45 -2.35 -7.22 -6.69
C LEU A 45 -2.81 -5.84 -7.18
N PRO A 46 -4.00 -5.74 -7.79
CA PRO A 46 -4.56 -4.47 -8.19
C PRO A 46 -5.06 -3.69 -6.95
N PRO A 47 -5.05 -2.35 -6.98
CA PRO A 47 -5.49 -1.52 -5.86
C PRO A 47 -6.97 -1.71 -5.49
N SER A 48 -7.78 -2.23 -6.42
CA SER A 48 -9.18 -2.59 -6.23
C SER A 48 -9.42 -3.70 -5.21
N VAL A 49 -8.37 -4.42 -4.79
CA VAL A 49 -8.45 -5.35 -3.63
C VAL A 49 -8.81 -4.64 -2.32
N LEU A 50 -8.55 -3.33 -2.25
CA LEU A 50 -8.92 -2.48 -1.12
C LEU A 50 -10.16 -1.62 -1.41
N ASP A 51 -10.91 -1.90 -2.47
CA ASP A 51 -12.22 -1.28 -2.66
C ASP A 51 -13.15 -1.73 -1.53
N GLY A 52 -13.94 -0.80 -1.00
CA GLY A 52 -14.76 -1.05 0.19
C GLY A 52 -14.00 -0.99 1.52
N TRP A 53 -12.67 -0.79 1.52
CA TRP A 53 -11.90 -0.51 2.73
C TRP A 53 -11.71 1.01 2.94
N PRO A 54 -11.79 1.51 4.19
CA PRO A 54 -12.25 0.79 5.37
C PRO A 54 -13.78 0.76 5.38
N ASP A 55 -14.34 -0.44 5.38
CA ASP A 55 -15.75 -0.68 5.67
C ASP A 55 -15.90 -0.31 7.15
N GLN A 56 -16.20 0.96 7.42
CA GLN A 56 -16.41 1.47 8.77
C GLN A 56 -17.77 0.95 9.23
N GLY A 57 -17.86 -0.35 9.50
CA GLY A 57 -18.94 -0.97 10.24
C GLY A 57 -18.87 -0.56 11.71
N PHE A 58 -18.86 0.75 12.00
CA PHE A 58 -19.20 1.20 13.34
C PHE A 58 -20.68 0.90 13.53
N PRO A 59 -21.06 0.09 14.52
CA PRO A 59 -22.46 0.00 14.90
C PRO A 59 -22.86 1.38 15.41
N THR A 60 -23.56 2.16 14.60
CA THR A 60 -24.34 3.30 15.08
C THR A 60 -25.54 2.72 15.81
N THR A 61 -25.33 2.28 17.05
CA THR A 61 -26.44 2.01 17.97
C THR A 61 -27.18 3.34 18.22
N PRO A 62 -28.51 3.39 18.08
CA PRO A 62 -29.33 4.55 18.41
C PRO A 62 -29.36 4.84 19.92
#